data_AF-A0A6S7J538-F1
#
_entry.id   AF-A0A6S7J538-F1
#
_cell.length_a   1.000
_cell.length_b   1.000
_cell.length_c   1.000
_cell.angle_alpha   90.00
_cell.angle_beta   90.00
_cell.angle_gamma   90.00
#
_symmetry.space_group_name_H-M   'P 1'
#
loop_
_entity.id
_entity.type
_entity.pdbx_description
1 polymer ?
#
loop_
_entity_poly.entity_id
_entity_poly.type
_entity_poly.pdbx_seq_one_letter_code
_entity_poly.pdbx_strand_id
1 'polypeptide(L)'
;IVIPVARVVITNRKNYSDANGLLDFEIKIGNSLANEGRNNTKCGDRHSVPHAEKKEISCSPPLTGSYLVIQSFSSKVLVIIEVEVFAAAS
;
A
#
# COMPACT_ATOMS: atom_id res chain seq x y z
N ILE A 1 5.66 11.75 12.24
CA ILE A 1 6.32 10.58 12.89
C ILE A 1 7.03 9.82 11.78
N VAL A 2 8.28 9.40 11.99
CA VAL A 2 9.05 8.58 11.05
C VAL A 2 9.15 7.18 11.63
N ILE A 3 8.79 6.14 10.87
CA ILE A 3 8.81 4.75 11.34
C ILE A 3 9.52 3.82 10.34
N PRO A 4 10.22 2.77 10.81
CA PRO A 4 10.79 1.74 9.95
C PRO A 4 9.71 0.74 9.56
N VAL A 5 9.00 0.95 8.46
CA VAL A 5 7.89 0.07 8.04
C VAL A 5 8.41 -1.29 7.58
N ALA A 6 7.97 -2.36 8.25
CA ALA A 6 8.31 -3.75 7.91
C ALA A 6 7.21 -4.46 7.11
N ARG A 7 5.94 -4.15 7.41
CA ARG A 7 4.79 -4.75 6.70
C ARG A 7 3.61 -3.81 6.66
N VAL A 8 2.82 -3.93 5.59
CA VAL A 8 1.58 -3.21 5.37
C VAL A 8 0.48 -4.21 5.06
N VAL A 9 -0.67 -4.08 5.72
CA VAL A 9 -1.86 -4.89 5.41
C VAL A 9 -2.90 -3.99 4.74
N ILE A 10 -3.34 -4.41 3.56
CA ILE A 10 -4.38 -3.72 2.78
C ILE A 10 -5.63 -4.57 2.78
N THR A 11 -6.74 -4.01 3.26
CA THR A 11 -8.06 -4.65 3.23
C THR A 11 -8.91 -4.03 2.13
N ASN A 12 -9.35 -4.85 1.19
CA ASN A 12 -10.23 -4.43 0.10
C ASN A 12 -11.70 -4.41 0.53
N ARG A 13 -12.53 -3.72 -0.25
CA ARG A 13 -13.97 -3.61 -0.01
C ARG A 13 -14.67 -4.96 -0.03
N LYS A 14 -15.55 -5.19 0.95
CA LYS A 14 -16.34 -6.44 1.07
C LYS A 14 -17.45 -6.58 0.03
N ASN A 15 -18.19 -5.51 -0.26
CA ASN A 15 -19.38 -5.57 -1.11
C ASN A 15 -19.36 -4.47 -2.17
N TYR A 16 -19.25 -4.87 -3.43
CA TYR A 16 -19.76 -4.13 -4.57
C TYR A 16 -20.07 -5.08 -5.75
N SER A 17 -21.12 -4.78 -6.49
CA SER A 17 -21.62 -5.56 -7.64
C SER A 17 -20.76 -5.42 -8.90
N ASP A 18 -19.83 -4.46 -8.94
CA ASP A 18 -18.87 -4.31 -10.03
C ASP A 18 -17.56 -5.00 -9.67
N ALA A 19 -17.38 -6.19 -10.26
CA ALA A 19 -16.47 -7.26 -9.89
C ALA A 19 -14.97 -6.99 -10.07
N ASN A 20 -14.43 -5.92 -9.50
CA ASN A 20 -13.01 -5.59 -9.67
C ASN A 20 -12.32 -5.38 -8.33
N GLY A 21 -11.37 -6.27 -8.02
CA GLY A 21 -10.47 -6.13 -6.89
C GLY A 21 -9.63 -4.84 -6.95
N LEU A 22 -8.87 -4.60 -5.91
CA LEU A 22 -7.81 -3.61 -5.94
C LEU A 22 -6.71 -4.17 -6.84
N LEU A 23 -6.55 -3.63 -8.04
CA LEU A 23 -5.62 -4.18 -9.03
C LEU A 23 -4.48 -3.21 -9.30
N ASP A 24 -3.32 -3.80 -9.60
CA ASP A 24 -2.13 -3.12 -10.13
C ASP A 24 -1.78 -1.84 -9.36
N PHE A 25 -1.46 -1.99 -8.07
CA PHE A 25 -1.01 -0.87 -7.23
C PHE A 25 0.37 -1.13 -6.63
N GLU A 26 1.09 -0.04 -6.34
CA GLU A 26 2.35 -0.04 -5.60
C GLU A 26 2.17 0.65 -4.26
N ILE A 27 2.94 0.21 -3.26
CA ILE A 27 3.12 0.91 -1.99
C ILE A 27 4.47 1.61 -2.02
N LYS A 28 4.52 2.89 -1.67
CA LYS A 28 5.75 3.69 -1.61
C LYS A 28 5.90 4.35 -0.26
N ILE A 29 7.12 4.33 0.29
CA ILE A 29 7.41 4.75 1.66
C ILE A 29 8.63 5.68 1.66
N GLY A 30 8.49 6.83 2.31
CA GLY A 30 9.57 7.80 2.44
C GLY A 30 9.17 9.07 3.18
N ASN A 31 10.04 10.07 3.14
CA ASN A 31 9.86 11.34 3.87
C ASN A 31 9.47 12.52 2.96
N SER A 32 9.39 12.31 1.64
CA SER A 32 9.13 13.38 0.67
C SER A 32 7.69 13.37 0.19
N LEU A 33 7.13 14.58 0.02
CA LEU A 33 5.89 14.83 -0.71
C LEU A 33 6.13 15.37 -2.14
N ALA A 34 7.38 15.46 -2.59
CA ALA A 34 7.67 15.80 -3.98
C ALA A 34 7.00 14.80 -4.93
N ASN A 35 6.32 15.28 -5.97
CA ASN A 35 5.48 14.46 -6.83
C ASN A 35 4.47 13.61 -6.02
N GLU A 36 3.84 14.21 -4.99
CA GLU A 36 2.87 13.54 -4.09
C GLU A 36 3.46 12.30 -3.39
N GLY A 37 4.79 12.26 -3.22
CA GLY A 37 5.48 11.11 -2.65
C GLY A 37 5.57 9.89 -3.58
N ARG A 38 5.16 10.01 -4.86
CA ARG A 38 5.27 8.94 -5.86
C ARG A 38 6.70 8.59 -6.24
N ASN A 39 7.67 9.43 -5.87
CA ASN A 39 9.10 9.16 -6.04
C ASN A 39 9.74 8.46 -4.83
N ASN A 40 8.99 8.22 -3.76
CA ASN A 40 9.48 7.47 -2.61
C ASN A 40 9.75 5.99 -2.96
N THR A 41 10.53 5.31 -2.11
CA THR A 41 10.97 3.93 -2.34
C THR A 41 9.80 2.95 -2.33
N LYS A 42 9.78 2.01 -3.27
CA LYS A 42 8.74 0.98 -3.36
C LYS A 42 8.91 -0.08 -2.28
N CYS A 43 7.82 -0.41 -1.60
CA CYS A 43 7.70 -1.57 -0.73
C CYS A 43 7.23 -2.77 -1.56
N GLY A 44 8.18 -3.58 -2.02
CA GLY A 44 7.91 -4.73 -2.87
C GLY A 44 7.55 -4.37 -4.32
N ASP A 45 6.84 -5.28 -4.98
CA ASP A 45 6.41 -5.17 -6.37
C ASP A 45 4.99 -4.56 -6.50
N ARG A 46 4.40 -4.66 -7.70
CA ARG A 46 2.98 -4.37 -7.89
C ARG A 46 2.12 -5.45 -7.24
N HIS A 47 1.01 -5.03 -6.65
CA HIS A 47 0.11 -5.88 -5.90
C HIS A 47 -1.31 -5.81 -6.45
N SER A 48 -2.07 -6.85 -6.12
CA SER A 48 -3.52 -6.91 -6.28
C SER A 48 -4.12 -7.56 -5.04
N VAL A 49 -5.31 -7.12 -4.64
CA VAL A 49 -6.11 -7.69 -3.56
C VAL A 49 -7.51 -7.99 -4.10
N PRO A 50 -7.93 -9.27 -4.14
CA PRO A 50 -9.29 -9.64 -4.53
C PRO A 50 -10.36 -8.96 -3.67
N HIS A 51 -11.61 -9.02 -4.12
CA HIS A 51 -12.73 -8.48 -3.34
C HIS A 51 -12.90 -9.21 -2.01
N ALA A 52 -13.34 -8.48 -0.98
CA ALA A 52 -13.53 -8.99 0.38
C ALA A 52 -12.29 -9.62 1.05
N GLU A 53 -11.12 -9.52 0.42
CA GLU A 53 -9.87 -10.05 0.94
C GLU A 53 -8.99 -8.94 1.53
N LYS A 54 -8.01 -9.39 2.32
CA LYS A 54 -6.89 -8.57 2.78
C LYS A 54 -5.59 -9.20 2.35
N LYS A 55 -4.57 -8.37 2.12
CA LYS A 55 -3.24 -8.81 1.75
C LYS A 55 -2.20 -8.17 2.63
N GLU A 56 -1.32 -9.01 3.18
CA GLU A 56 -0.10 -8.56 3.85
C GLU A 56 1.03 -8.42 2.82
N ILE A 57 1.74 -7.30 2.89
CA ILE A 57 2.84 -6.92 2.00
C ILE A 57 4.06 -6.62 2.86
N SER A 58 5.13 -7.37 2.65
CA SER A 58 6.40 -7.21 3.36
C SER A 58 7.29 -6.18 2.67
N CYS A 59 7.82 -5.24 3.44
CA CYS A 59 8.86 -4.31 3.01
C CYS A 59 10.20 -4.87 3.49
N SER A 60 10.92 -5.56 2.61
CA SER A 60 12.19 -6.23 2.93
C SER A 60 13.33 -5.71 2.04
N PRO A 61 14.32 -5.00 2.59
CA PRO A 61 14.45 -4.59 3.99
C PRO A 61 13.38 -3.55 4.41
N PRO A 62 13.15 -3.35 5.73
CA PRO A 62 12.23 -2.32 6.21
C PRO A 62 12.55 -0.94 5.63
N LEU A 63 11.50 -0.19 5.29
CA LEU A 63 11.61 1.15 4.70
C LEU A 63 11.24 2.21 5.72
N THR A 64 12.16 3.14 5.97
CA THR A 64 11.93 4.24 6.92
C THR A 64 11.24 5.42 6.24
N GLY A 65 10.10 5.86 6.78
CA GLY A 65 9.35 6.98 6.21
C GLY A 65 8.32 7.58 7.16
N SER A 66 7.89 8.81 6.84
CA SER A 66 6.73 9.48 7.44
C SER A 66 5.49 9.47 6.54
N TYR A 67 5.64 9.03 5.29
CA TYR A 67 4.56 8.94 4.31
C TYR A 67 4.50 7.55 3.70
N LEU A 68 3.28 7.02 3.59
CA LEU A 68 2.93 5.83 2.82
C LEU A 68 1.99 6.26 1.70
N VAL A 69 2.34 5.94 0.46
CA VAL A 69 1.56 6.27 -0.74
C VAL A 69 1.13 4.97 -1.42
N ILE A 70 -0.16 4.87 -1.73
CA ILE A 70 -0.72 3.77 -2.51
C ILE A 70 -1.03 4.31 -3.90
N GLN A 71 -0.25 3.87 -4.89
CA GLN A 71 -0.39 4.33 -6.27
C GLN A 71 -1.02 3.22 -7.12
N SER A 72 -2.24 3.43 -7.61
CA SER A 72 -2.83 2.54 -8.63
C SER A 72 -2.33 2.89 -10.03
N PHE A 73 -2.18 1.86 -10.85
CA PHE A 73 -1.93 1.92 -12.28
C PHE A 73 -3.10 1.35 -13.09
N SER A 74 -4.15 0.89 -12.40
CA SER A 74 -5.40 0.50 -13.03
C SER A 74 -6.20 1.73 -13.46
N SER A 75 -6.95 1.61 -14.55
CA SER A 75 -7.97 2.59 -14.94
C SER A 75 -9.22 2.53 -14.06
N LYS A 76 -9.29 1.57 -13.12
CA LYS A 76 -10.40 1.39 -12.18
C LYS A 76 -10.18 2.20 -10.91
N VAL A 77 -11.29 2.50 -10.23
CA VAL A 77 -11.27 3.26 -8.97
C VAL A 77 -10.55 2.47 -7.87
N LEU A 78 -9.61 3.13 -7.20
CA LEU A 78 -8.93 2.60 -6.01
C LEU A 78 -9.89 2.69 -4.81
N VAL A 79 -10.36 1.55 -4.30
CA VAL A 79 -11.20 1.48 -3.09
C VAL A 79 -10.50 0.65 -2.03
N ILE A 80 -10.20 1.28 -0.90
CA ILE A 80 -9.51 0.66 0.23
C ILE A 80 -10.35 0.88 1.47
N ILE A 81 -10.58 -0.18 2.27
CA ILE A 81 -11.29 -0.05 3.55
C ILE A 81 -10.30 0.31 4.65
N GLU A 82 -9.19 -0.41 4.71
CA GLU A 82 -8.27 -0.33 5.84
C GLU A 82 -6.83 -0.49 5.36
N VAL A 83 -5.95 0.28 5.99
CA VAL A 83 -4.50 0.23 5.81
C VAL A 83 -3.88 0.14 7.18
N GLU A 84 -3.26 -1.00 7.49
CA GLU A 84 -2.53 -1.21 8.73
C GLU A 84 -1.03 -1.16 8.42
N VAL A 85 -0.29 -0.35 9.16
CA VAL A 85 1.16 -0.17 8.97
C VAL A 85 1.88 -0.63 10.22
N PHE A 86 2.82 -1.56 10.06
CA PHE A 86 3.56 -2.14 11.17
C PHE A 86 5.05 -1.85 11.03
N ALA A 87 5.63 -1.34 12.11
CA ALA A 87 7.06 -1.07 12.19
C ALA A 87 7.87 -2.37 12.40
N ALA A 88 9.11 -2.38 11.94
CA ALA A 88 10.11 -3.35 12.36
C ALA A 88 10.32 -3.25 13.87
N ALA A 89 10.52 -4.40 14.52
CA ALA A 89 11.02 -4.42 15.89
C ALA A 89 12.45 -3.85 15.89
N SER A 90 12.71 -2.95 16.84
CA SER A 90 14.06 -2.43 17.12
C SER A 90 14.94 -3.48 17.77
#